data_AF-A0A535TCY8-F1
#
_entry.id   AF-A0A535TCY8-F1
#
_cell.length_a   1.000
_cell.length_b   1.000
_cell.length_c   1.000
_cell.angle_alpha   90.00
_cell.angle_beta   90.00
_cell.angle_gamma   90.00
#
_symmetry.space_group_name_H-M   'P 1'
#
loop_
_entity.id
_entity.type
_entity.pdbx_description
1 polymer ?
#
loop_
_entity_poly.entity_id
_entity_poly.type
_entity_poly.pdbx_seq_one_letter_code
_entity_poly.pdbx_strand_id
1 'polypeptide(L)'
;MAEQKELPAPSKSVMDEVVELRRHFHRHPEVSFSEQETSVKISERLRELGLEVQPCPTETGAVAVLDTGRPGKTVMLRADIDALPILEESGVEFQSESDGHMHACGHDTHIAMMLGTARTLVDHIWDLSGRFLFVFQPAEEIVSGAKAMIAGGLLESHHPDAVLGLHIASFLDSGTIVTKPGLLWAGSDAFEIGIKGPGGHGGMMGRAGNVLAAQAFLIERLHTVVDGLEHEGAGCHTTVGNVMSDGAWNIVPRGVRIKGSVRTFTAPLREEALGRLGDLL
;
A
#
# COMPACT_ATOMS: atom_id res chain seq x y z
N MET A 1 -16.54 -32.56 22.18
CA MET A 1 -15.69 -31.38 22.36
C MET A 1 -14.48 -31.60 21.48
N ALA A 2 -14.31 -30.82 20.41
CA ALA A 2 -13.08 -30.91 19.62
C ALA A 2 -11.95 -30.45 20.54
N GLU A 3 -10.93 -31.28 20.76
CA GLU A 3 -9.68 -30.84 21.39
C GLU A 3 -9.23 -29.57 20.66
N GLN A 4 -8.96 -28.50 21.41
CA GLN A 4 -8.26 -27.34 20.87
C GLN A 4 -6.89 -27.83 20.45
N LYS A 5 -6.75 -28.18 19.17
CA LYS A 5 -5.47 -28.50 18.56
C LYS A 5 -4.60 -27.26 18.79
N GLU A 6 -3.47 -27.43 19.47
CA GLU A 6 -2.54 -26.34 19.76
C GLU A 6 -2.15 -25.70 18.43
N LEU A 7 -2.38 -24.40 18.27
CA LEU A 7 -2.09 -23.70 17.03
C LEU A 7 -0.57 -23.69 16.81
N PRO A 8 -0.07 -23.86 15.58
CA PRO A 8 1.35 -23.73 15.28
C PRO A 8 1.87 -22.38 15.78
N ALA A 9 2.86 -22.43 16.68
CA ALA A 9 3.49 -21.25 17.24
C ALA A 9 4.93 -21.15 16.73
N PRO A 10 5.42 -19.95 16.39
CA PRO A 10 6.79 -19.78 15.94
C PRO A 10 7.77 -20.17 17.04
N SER A 11 8.79 -20.96 16.69
CA SER A 11 9.90 -21.23 17.61
C SER A 11 10.74 -19.96 17.85
N LYS A 12 11.53 -19.93 18.92
CA LYS A 12 12.46 -18.81 19.17
C LYS A 12 13.37 -18.53 17.96
N SER A 13 13.86 -19.57 17.29
CA SER A 13 14.71 -19.41 16.11
C SER A 13 14.00 -18.82 14.90
N VAL A 14 12.68 -18.98 14.79
CA VAL A 14 11.86 -18.29 13.78
C VAL A 14 11.76 -16.82 14.14
N MET A 15 11.49 -16.52 15.42
CA MET A 15 11.38 -15.13 15.90
C MET A 15 12.69 -14.34 15.75
N ASP A 16 13.83 -14.97 16.07
CA ASP A 16 15.15 -14.36 15.91
C ASP A 16 15.40 -14.02 14.41
N GLU A 17 15.08 -14.97 13.51
CA GLU A 17 15.20 -14.77 12.07
C GLU A 17 14.25 -13.67 11.55
N VAL A 18 13.01 -13.58 12.04
CA VAL A 18 12.07 -12.52 11.66
C VAL A 18 12.66 -11.14 11.96
N VAL A 19 13.31 -10.98 13.13
CA VAL A 19 13.97 -9.71 13.48
C VAL A 19 15.15 -9.42 12.56
N GLU A 20 15.96 -10.42 12.25
CA GLU A 20 17.10 -10.28 11.34
C GLU A 20 16.66 -9.90 9.92
N LEU A 21 15.65 -10.60 9.38
CA LEU A 21 15.07 -10.31 8.07
C LEU A 21 14.47 -8.92 8.03
N ARG A 22 13.68 -8.53 9.03
CA ARG A 22 13.09 -7.18 9.10
C ARG A 22 14.17 -6.11 9.03
N ARG A 23 15.25 -6.25 9.81
CA ARG A 23 16.39 -5.31 9.80
C ARG A 23 17.15 -5.34 8.48
N HIS A 24 17.22 -6.49 7.82
CA HIS A 24 17.81 -6.59 6.49
C HIS A 24 16.98 -5.80 5.46
N PHE A 25 15.68 -6.05 5.36
CA PHE A 25 14.82 -5.31 4.43
C PHE A 25 14.78 -3.82 4.74
N HIS A 26 14.77 -3.43 6.02
CA HIS A 26 14.85 -2.01 6.41
C HIS A 26 16.09 -1.29 5.87
N ARG A 27 17.25 -1.98 5.85
CA ARG A 27 18.51 -1.43 5.31
C ARG A 27 18.53 -1.33 3.78
N HIS A 28 17.73 -2.14 3.10
CA HIS A 28 17.71 -2.23 1.63
C HIS A 28 16.32 -1.91 1.06
N PRO A 29 15.76 -0.72 1.34
CA PRO A 29 14.44 -0.36 0.86
C PRO A 29 14.47 -0.11 -0.65
N GLU A 30 13.51 -0.69 -1.36
CA GLU A 30 13.29 -0.47 -2.79
C GLU A 30 11.88 0.06 -3.04
N VAL A 31 11.74 1.10 -3.86
CA VAL A 31 10.44 1.73 -4.13
C VAL A 31 9.58 0.91 -5.07
N SER A 32 8.29 1.27 -5.15
CA SER A 32 7.29 0.63 -5.99
C SER A 32 7.80 0.32 -7.42
N PHE A 33 7.65 -0.95 -7.84
CA PHE A 33 8.12 -1.53 -9.11
C PHE A 33 9.65 -1.53 -9.33
N SER A 34 10.44 -1.25 -8.29
CA SER A 34 11.91 -1.35 -8.28
C SER A 34 12.42 -2.35 -7.25
N GLU A 35 11.56 -3.23 -6.73
CA GLU A 35 11.83 -4.16 -5.62
C GLU A 35 12.57 -5.43 -6.06
N GLN A 36 13.61 -5.28 -6.88
CA GLN A 36 14.33 -6.41 -7.48
C GLN A 36 15.08 -7.25 -6.44
N GLU A 37 15.94 -6.62 -5.63
CA GLU A 37 16.77 -7.31 -4.64
C GLU A 37 15.90 -7.90 -3.53
N THR A 38 14.85 -7.18 -3.13
CA THR A 38 13.83 -7.61 -2.18
C THR A 38 13.14 -8.87 -2.68
N SER A 39 12.69 -8.88 -3.93
CA SER A 39 12.02 -10.04 -4.55
C SER A 39 12.93 -11.24 -4.71
N VAL A 40 14.20 -11.01 -5.08
CA VAL A 40 15.23 -12.06 -5.16
C VAL A 40 15.39 -12.72 -3.81
N LYS A 41 15.62 -11.93 -2.75
CA LYS A 41 15.85 -12.46 -1.41
C LYS A 41 14.64 -13.18 -0.84
N ILE A 42 13.44 -12.66 -1.04
CA ILE A 42 12.19 -13.34 -0.67
C ILE A 42 12.11 -14.69 -1.35
N SER A 43 12.34 -14.73 -2.67
CA SER A 43 12.27 -15.97 -3.46
C SER A 43 13.33 -16.98 -3.04
N GLU A 44 14.56 -16.55 -2.78
CA GLU A 44 15.63 -17.39 -2.25
C GLU A 44 15.23 -18.01 -0.91
N ARG A 45 14.74 -17.18 0.03
CA ARG A 45 14.34 -17.67 1.34
C ARG A 45 13.20 -18.68 1.26
N LEU A 46 12.20 -18.44 0.41
CA LEU A 46 11.10 -19.38 0.19
C LEU A 46 11.59 -20.72 -0.38
N ARG A 47 12.56 -20.70 -1.32
CA ARG A 47 13.18 -21.93 -1.85
C ARG A 47 13.97 -22.69 -0.78
N GLU A 48 14.70 -21.99 0.08
CA GLU A 48 15.43 -22.60 1.21
C GLU A 48 14.50 -23.29 2.21
N LEU A 49 13.27 -22.80 2.37
CA LEU A 49 12.22 -23.45 3.14
C LEU A 49 11.59 -24.65 2.42
N GLY A 50 12.01 -24.95 1.19
CA GLY A 50 11.46 -26.03 0.38
C GLY A 50 10.11 -25.70 -0.27
N LEU A 51 9.73 -24.43 -0.33
CA LEU A 51 8.47 -23.99 -0.94
C LEU A 51 8.60 -23.86 -2.46
N GLU A 52 7.50 -24.13 -3.15
CA GLU A 52 7.42 -24.00 -4.60
C GLU A 52 7.18 -22.54 -4.99
N VAL A 53 8.24 -21.84 -5.39
CA VAL A 53 8.14 -20.48 -5.94
C VAL A 53 7.48 -20.54 -7.32
N GLN A 54 6.38 -19.81 -7.46
CA GLN A 54 5.56 -19.75 -8.67
C GLN A 54 6.01 -18.60 -9.58
N PRO A 55 5.66 -18.65 -10.88
CA PRO A 55 5.73 -17.47 -11.73
C PRO A 55 4.93 -16.32 -11.11
N CYS A 56 5.57 -15.16 -10.90
CA CYS A 56 4.89 -13.97 -10.42
C CYS A 56 4.33 -13.17 -11.61
N PRO A 57 3.09 -12.67 -11.57
CA PRO A 57 2.54 -11.85 -12.65
C PRO A 57 3.18 -10.46 -12.79
N THR A 58 3.91 -10.00 -11.76
CA THR A 58 4.64 -8.72 -11.74
C THR A 58 6.14 -8.97 -11.65
N GLU A 59 6.96 -8.12 -12.26
CA GLU A 59 8.42 -8.29 -12.32
C GLU A 59 9.09 -8.29 -10.94
N THR A 60 8.54 -7.53 -10.00
CA THR A 60 9.09 -7.31 -8.66
C THR A 60 8.17 -7.83 -7.56
N GLY A 61 7.34 -8.83 -7.84
CA GLY A 61 6.59 -9.53 -6.80
C GLY A 61 7.17 -10.93 -6.55
N ALA A 62 6.68 -11.60 -5.53
CA ALA A 62 6.97 -13.02 -5.31
C ALA A 62 5.73 -13.79 -4.90
N VAL A 63 5.60 -15.02 -5.39
CA VAL A 63 4.50 -15.93 -5.07
C VAL A 63 5.09 -17.29 -4.75
N ALA A 64 4.66 -17.89 -3.65
CA ALA A 64 5.04 -19.26 -3.30
C ALA A 64 3.88 -20.04 -2.71
N VAL A 65 3.98 -21.36 -2.81
CA VAL A 65 2.93 -22.28 -2.40
C VAL A 65 3.49 -23.28 -1.40
N LEU A 66 2.77 -23.46 -0.29
CA LEU A 66 2.87 -24.63 0.57
C LEU A 66 1.64 -25.51 0.32
N ASP A 67 1.82 -26.64 -0.35
CA ASP A 67 0.80 -27.68 -0.46
C ASP A 67 1.10 -28.76 0.59
N THR A 68 0.13 -29.01 1.47
CA THR A 68 0.28 -30.04 2.52
C THR A 68 0.12 -31.47 2.00
N GLY A 69 -0.32 -31.63 0.74
CA GLY A 69 -0.70 -32.92 0.14
C GLY A 69 -1.98 -33.51 0.72
N ARG A 70 -2.69 -32.77 1.59
CA ARG A 70 -3.92 -33.22 2.25
C ARG A 70 -5.10 -32.34 1.82
N PRO A 71 -6.30 -32.92 1.59
CA PRO A 71 -7.48 -32.16 1.21
C PRO A 71 -7.79 -31.04 2.20
N GLY A 72 -8.08 -29.84 1.69
CA GLY A 72 -8.40 -28.67 2.50
C GLY A 72 -8.58 -27.43 1.65
N LYS A 73 -8.82 -26.30 2.33
CA LYS A 73 -8.98 -24.99 1.70
C LYS A 73 -7.64 -24.43 1.23
N THR A 74 -7.70 -23.52 0.26
CA THR A 74 -6.59 -22.65 -0.11
C THR A 74 -6.71 -21.32 0.61
N VAL A 75 -5.72 -20.98 1.43
CA VAL A 75 -5.65 -19.68 2.12
C VAL A 75 -4.52 -18.86 1.52
N MET A 76 -4.86 -17.66 1.02
CA MET A 76 -3.88 -16.69 0.56
C MET A 76 -3.46 -15.77 1.71
N LEU A 77 -2.16 -15.61 1.90
CA LEU A 77 -1.53 -14.69 2.84
C LEU A 77 -0.82 -13.61 2.02
N ARG A 78 -1.14 -12.34 2.27
CA ARG A 78 -0.61 -11.20 1.52
C ARG A 78 0.23 -10.28 2.41
N ALA A 79 1.40 -9.89 1.92
CA ALA A 79 2.23 -8.81 2.45
C ALA A 79 2.65 -7.91 1.27
N ASP A 80 2.58 -6.61 1.46
CA ASP A 80 3.23 -5.61 0.61
C ASP A 80 4.73 -5.55 0.89
N ILE A 81 5.51 -5.10 -0.09
CA ILE A 81 6.97 -5.16 -0.03
C ILE A 81 7.69 -3.87 -0.42
N ASP A 82 7.00 -2.87 -0.96
CA ASP A 82 7.65 -1.64 -1.42
C ASP A 82 7.98 -0.67 -0.29
N ALA A 83 9.02 0.13 -0.51
CA ALA A 83 9.39 1.24 0.34
C ALA A 83 8.92 2.59 -0.25
N LEU A 84 9.19 3.67 0.49
CA LEU A 84 8.82 5.04 0.12
C LEU A 84 10.06 5.88 -0.26
N PRO A 85 9.92 6.87 -1.17
CA PRO A 85 10.99 7.82 -1.51
C PRO A 85 11.13 8.90 -0.43
N ILE A 86 11.54 8.48 0.76
CA ILE A 86 11.73 9.31 1.95
C ILE A 86 13.15 9.11 2.46
N LEU A 87 13.85 10.21 2.74
CA LEU A 87 15.12 10.16 3.45
C LEU A 87 14.89 9.73 4.90
N GLU A 88 15.50 8.62 5.31
CA GLU A 88 15.38 8.15 6.69
C GLU A 88 16.19 9.01 7.66
N GLU A 89 15.56 9.45 8.76
CA GLU A 89 16.18 10.22 9.84
C GLU A 89 15.98 9.55 11.22
N SER A 90 15.77 8.23 11.25
CA SER A 90 15.41 7.48 12.47
C SER A 90 16.57 7.33 13.46
N GLY A 91 17.81 7.28 12.97
CA GLY A 91 19.03 7.07 13.77
C GLY A 91 19.18 5.65 14.33
N VAL A 92 18.43 4.66 13.84
CA VAL A 92 18.54 3.26 14.29
C VAL A 92 19.77 2.56 13.69
N GLU A 93 20.31 1.54 14.37
CA GLU A 93 21.49 0.79 13.91
C GLU A 93 21.32 0.04 12.57
N PHE A 94 20.07 -0.11 12.11
CA PHE A 94 19.69 -0.77 10.86
C PHE A 94 19.02 0.20 9.89
N GLN A 95 19.33 1.51 10.00
CA GLN A 95 18.88 2.55 9.09
C GLN A 95 19.19 2.21 7.63
N SER A 96 18.32 2.64 6.72
CA SER A 96 18.46 2.52 5.29
C SER A 96 19.86 2.90 4.80
N GLU A 97 20.43 2.01 3.99
CA GLU A 97 21.68 2.23 3.26
C GLU A 97 21.42 2.83 1.86
N SER A 98 20.14 2.94 1.47
CA SER A 98 19.70 3.52 0.20
C SER A 98 19.27 4.97 0.40
N ASP A 99 20.09 5.91 -0.05
CA ASP A 99 19.83 7.34 0.11
C ASP A 99 18.47 7.74 -0.51
N GLY A 100 17.68 8.49 0.26
CA GLY A 100 16.34 8.91 -0.15
C GLY A 100 15.24 7.83 -0.15
N HIS A 101 15.51 6.63 0.38
CA HIS A 101 14.52 5.55 0.47
C HIS A 101 14.39 5.01 1.91
N MET A 102 13.17 4.70 2.32
CA MET A 102 12.87 4.20 3.67
C MET A 102 11.62 3.31 3.67
N HIS A 103 11.65 2.20 4.41
CA HIS A 103 10.43 1.48 4.80
C HIS A 103 9.67 2.23 5.90
N ALA A 104 9.06 3.35 5.54
CA ALA A 104 8.34 4.22 6.48
C ALA A 104 6.90 3.73 6.80
N CYS A 105 6.36 2.77 6.04
CA CYS A 105 5.03 2.18 6.25
C CYS A 105 5.07 0.78 6.92
N GLY A 106 6.27 0.23 7.14
CA GLY A 106 6.43 -1.05 7.83
C GLY A 106 6.39 -2.30 6.94
N HIS A 107 6.47 -2.15 5.61
CA HIS A 107 6.43 -3.28 4.67
C HIS A 107 7.61 -4.25 4.88
N ASP A 108 8.77 -3.78 5.33
CA ASP A 108 9.88 -4.60 5.84
C ASP A 108 9.45 -5.60 6.92
N THR A 109 8.55 -5.16 7.81
CA THR A 109 8.01 -5.97 8.89
C THR A 109 6.99 -6.97 8.35
N HIS A 110 6.16 -6.57 7.38
CA HIS A 110 5.19 -7.47 6.75
C HIS A 110 5.89 -8.61 5.99
N ILE A 111 6.94 -8.29 5.23
CA ILE A 111 7.78 -9.29 4.55
C ILE A 111 8.33 -10.29 5.57
N ALA A 112 9.00 -9.79 6.62
CA ALA A 112 9.66 -10.62 7.61
C ALA A 112 8.66 -11.51 8.39
N MET A 113 7.53 -10.94 8.82
CA MET A 113 6.46 -11.71 9.48
C MET A 113 5.90 -12.80 8.57
N MET A 114 5.73 -12.52 7.28
CA MET A 114 5.20 -13.52 6.35
C MET A 114 6.22 -14.64 6.06
N LEU A 115 7.52 -14.33 5.96
CA LEU A 115 8.57 -15.35 5.86
C LEU A 115 8.65 -16.22 7.13
N GLY A 116 8.54 -15.61 8.31
CA GLY A 116 8.45 -16.34 9.58
C GLY A 116 7.19 -17.22 9.67
N THR A 117 6.07 -16.72 9.16
CA THR A 117 4.81 -17.49 9.06
C THR A 117 4.99 -18.68 8.12
N ALA A 118 5.60 -18.48 6.95
CA ALA A 118 5.89 -19.54 6.00
C ALA A 118 6.77 -20.63 6.62
N ARG A 119 7.85 -20.25 7.30
CA ARG A 119 8.72 -21.18 8.02
C ARG A 119 7.97 -21.94 9.11
N THR A 120 7.16 -21.25 9.92
CA THR A 120 6.35 -21.89 10.97
C THR A 120 5.38 -22.92 10.38
N LEU A 121 4.72 -22.60 9.26
CA LEU A 121 3.80 -23.53 8.61
C LEU A 121 4.53 -24.74 8.00
N VAL A 122 5.74 -24.56 7.47
CA VAL A 122 6.60 -25.66 7.00
C VAL A 122 7.03 -26.56 8.15
N ASP A 123 7.50 -26.00 9.26
CA ASP A 123 7.93 -26.75 10.45
C ASP A 123 6.78 -27.60 11.03
N HIS A 124 5.54 -27.11 10.91
CA HIS A 124 4.32 -27.78 11.35
C HIS A 124 3.54 -28.42 10.21
N ILE A 125 4.18 -28.71 9.06
CA ILE A 125 3.45 -29.14 7.86
C ILE A 125 2.53 -30.32 8.15
N TRP A 126 2.93 -31.30 8.97
CA TRP A 126 2.15 -32.51 9.30
C TRP A 126 0.84 -32.25 10.06
N ASP A 127 0.71 -31.09 10.70
CA ASP A 127 -0.47 -30.73 11.48
C ASP A 127 -1.53 -29.98 10.66
N LEU A 128 -1.18 -29.58 9.44
CA LEU A 128 -1.98 -28.72 8.56
C LEU A 128 -2.75 -29.53 7.52
N SER A 129 -3.69 -28.89 6.81
CA SER A 129 -4.36 -29.46 5.63
C SER A 129 -4.67 -28.34 4.64
N GLY A 130 -4.77 -28.68 3.35
CA GLY A 130 -5.01 -27.72 2.29
C GLY A 130 -3.73 -27.06 1.77
N ARG A 131 -3.86 -25.83 1.30
CA ARG A 131 -2.81 -25.08 0.59
C ARG A 131 -2.69 -23.67 1.17
N PHE A 132 -1.46 -23.19 1.31
CA PHE A 132 -1.16 -21.82 1.69
C PHE A 132 -0.43 -21.13 0.54
N LEU A 133 -1.00 -20.02 0.06
CA LEU A 133 -0.45 -19.20 -1.01
C LEU A 133 0.15 -17.93 -0.38
N PHE A 134 1.46 -17.79 -0.43
CA PHE A 134 2.16 -16.60 0.06
C PHE A 134 2.34 -15.63 -1.11
N VAL A 135 1.79 -14.42 -0.97
CA VAL A 135 1.80 -13.38 -2.02
C VAL A 135 2.49 -12.14 -1.48
N PHE A 136 3.71 -11.91 -1.97
CA PHE A 136 4.50 -10.72 -1.72
C PHE A 136 4.22 -9.73 -2.84
N GLN A 137 3.42 -8.71 -2.53
CA GLN A 137 2.85 -7.77 -3.49
C GLN A 137 3.72 -6.51 -3.60
N PRO A 138 4.21 -6.14 -4.80
CA PRO A 138 4.91 -4.87 -5.00
C PRO A 138 3.95 -3.69 -4.96
N ALA A 139 4.49 -2.47 -5.07
CA ALA A 139 3.77 -1.27 -5.50
C ALA A 139 2.42 -1.00 -4.80
N GLU A 140 2.34 -1.20 -3.49
CA GLU A 140 1.18 -0.84 -2.68
C GLU A 140 1.04 0.69 -2.58
N GLU A 141 2.16 1.39 -2.37
CA GLU A 141 2.17 2.82 -2.06
C GLU A 141 1.69 3.69 -3.24
N ILE A 142 1.71 3.13 -4.45
CA ILE A 142 1.18 3.76 -5.67
C ILE A 142 -0.10 3.09 -6.18
N VAL A 143 -0.74 2.26 -5.35
CA VAL A 143 -2.06 1.63 -5.56
C VAL A 143 -2.12 0.83 -6.86
N SER A 144 -1.01 0.20 -7.26
CA SER A 144 -0.88 -0.43 -8.58
C SER A 144 -0.56 -1.93 -8.51
N GLY A 145 0.11 -2.39 -7.46
CA GLY A 145 0.58 -3.77 -7.34
C GLY A 145 -0.51 -4.82 -7.33
N ALA A 146 -1.46 -4.73 -6.39
CA ALA A 146 -2.57 -5.69 -6.30
C ALA A 146 -3.35 -5.79 -7.62
N LYS A 147 -3.63 -4.63 -8.23
CA LYS A 147 -4.33 -4.56 -9.52
C LYS A 147 -3.55 -5.25 -10.63
N ALA A 148 -2.23 -5.03 -10.70
CA ALA A 148 -1.36 -5.66 -11.68
C ALA A 148 -1.29 -7.18 -11.49
N MET A 149 -1.14 -7.66 -10.25
CA MET A 149 -1.10 -9.11 -9.96
C MET A 149 -2.43 -9.80 -10.30
N ILE A 150 -3.56 -9.18 -9.95
CA ILE A 150 -4.90 -9.71 -10.29
C ILE A 150 -5.09 -9.72 -11.81
N ALA A 151 -4.79 -8.62 -12.50
CA ALA A 151 -4.90 -8.57 -13.96
C ALA A 151 -3.99 -9.58 -14.67
N GLY A 152 -2.86 -9.92 -14.06
CA GLY A 152 -1.95 -10.96 -14.50
C GLY A 152 -2.37 -12.39 -14.15
N GLY A 153 -3.58 -12.60 -13.61
CA GLY A 153 -4.17 -13.92 -13.42
C GLY A 153 -3.90 -14.58 -12.06
N LEU A 154 -3.42 -13.83 -11.04
CA LEU A 154 -3.08 -14.39 -9.72
C LEU A 154 -4.26 -15.15 -9.10
N LEU A 155 -5.45 -14.55 -9.09
CA LEU A 155 -6.61 -15.15 -8.43
C LEU A 155 -7.21 -16.28 -9.27
N GLU A 156 -7.18 -16.13 -10.60
CA GLU A 156 -7.62 -17.12 -11.56
C GLU A 156 -6.74 -18.38 -11.55
N SER A 157 -5.44 -18.24 -11.27
CA SER A 157 -4.51 -19.37 -11.26
C SER A 157 -4.56 -20.18 -9.97
N HIS A 158 -4.90 -19.54 -8.84
CA HIS A 158 -4.79 -20.15 -7.52
C HIS A 158 -6.11 -20.38 -6.79
N HIS A 159 -7.19 -19.69 -7.15
CA HIS A 159 -8.53 -19.84 -6.57
C HIS A 159 -8.55 -19.92 -5.03
N PRO A 160 -8.05 -18.90 -4.30
CA PRO A 160 -8.05 -18.93 -2.84
C PRO A 160 -9.48 -18.89 -2.28
N ASP A 161 -9.76 -19.72 -1.27
CA ASP A 161 -11.04 -19.72 -0.53
C ASP A 161 -11.12 -18.55 0.46
N ALA A 162 -9.97 -18.06 0.91
CA ALA A 162 -9.85 -16.93 1.83
C ALA A 162 -8.55 -16.16 1.56
N VAL A 163 -8.59 -14.85 1.81
CA VAL A 163 -7.43 -13.96 1.76
C VAL A 163 -7.25 -13.32 3.14
N LEU A 164 -6.03 -13.36 3.65
CA LEU A 164 -5.63 -12.68 4.88
C LEU A 164 -4.52 -11.69 4.55
N GLY A 165 -4.67 -10.47 5.06
CA GLY A 165 -3.63 -9.45 5.08
C GLY A 165 -3.57 -8.85 6.47
N LEU A 166 -2.40 -8.31 6.82
CA LEU A 166 -2.17 -7.57 8.05
C LEU A 166 -1.33 -6.34 7.71
N HIS A 167 -1.57 -5.27 8.46
CA HIS A 167 -0.74 -4.07 8.41
C HIS A 167 -0.36 -3.70 9.84
N ILE A 168 0.92 -3.40 10.10
CA ILE A 168 1.33 -2.85 11.39
C ILE A 168 0.84 -1.41 11.51
N ALA A 169 0.46 -0.97 12.71
CA ALA A 169 0.02 0.39 12.94
C ALA A 169 0.88 1.00 14.05
N SER A 170 1.71 1.98 13.68
CA SER A 170 2.62 2.66 14.62
C SER A 170 1.89 3.47 15.70
N PHE A 171 0.61 3.79 15.48
CA PHE A 171 -0.25 4.50 16.41
C PHE A 171 -1.05 3.59 17.37
N LEU A 172 -0.86 2.27 17.29
CA LEU A 172 -1.47 1.30 18.21
C LEU A 172 -0.42 0.70 19.15
N ASP A 173 -0.84 0.35 20.36
CA ASP A 173 0.02 -0.34 21.33
C ASP A 173 0.39 -1.74 20.83
N SER A 174 1.65 -2.12 21.02
CA SER A 174 2.15 -3.45 20.68
C SER A 174 1.36 -4.54 21.41
N GLY A 175 1.08 -5.64 20.71
CA GLY A 175 0.23 -6.73 21.20
C GLY A 175 -1.27 -6.55 20.93
N THR A 176 -1.66 -5.43 20.31
CA THR A 176 -3.05 -5.17 19.92
C THR A 176 -3.30 -5.62 18.49
N ILE A 177 -4.35 -6.44 18.29
CA ILE A 177 -4.87 -6.78 16.95
C ILE A 177 -6.27 -6.17 16.82
N VAL A 178 -6.46 -5.33 15.81
CA VAL A 178 -7.76 -4.71 15.51
C VAL A 178 -8.33 -5.33 14.24
N THR A 179 -9.57 -5.79 14.33
CA THR A 179 -10.34 -6.24 13.17
C THR A 179 -11.76 -5.70 13.26
N LYS A 180 -12.43 -5.59 12.12
CA LYS A 180 -13.82 -5.15 12.02
C LYS A 180 -14.51 -5.90 10.89
N PRO A 181 -15.68 -6.52 11.12
CA PRO A 181 -16.51 -7.03 10.03
C PRO A 181 -16.93 -5.88 9.10
N GLY A 182 -16.88 -6.09 7.79
CA GLY A 182 -17.23 -5.06 6.81
C GLY A 182 -16.06 -4.10 6.52
N LEU A 183 -16.36 -2.80 6.45
CA LEU A 183 -15.39 -1.79 6.02
C LEU A 183 -14.49 -1.34 7.19
N LEU A 184 -13.19 -1.55 7.01
CA LEU A 184 -12.15 -1.13 7.96
C LEU A 184 -11.47 0.18 7.54
N TRP A 185 -11.14 0.35 6.25
CA TRP A 185 -10.43 1.51 5.71
C TRP A 185 -11.20 2.19 4.57
N ALA A 186 -10.96 3.49 4.40
CA ALA A 186 -11.50 4.24 3.27
C ALA A 186 -10.74 3.88 1.98
N GLY A 187 -11.46 3.83 0.86
CA GLY A 187 -10.87 3.86 -0.47
C GLY A 187 -10.20 5.21 -0.78
N SER A 188 -9.36 5.22 -1.80
CA SER A 188 -8.58 6.38 -2.22
C SER A 188 -8.64 6.60 -3.72
N ASP A 189 -9.02 7.81 -4.12
CA ASP A 189 -8.94 8.28 -5.50
C ASP A 189 -8.01 9.49 -5.56
N ALA A 190 -6.97 9.43 -6.39
CA ALA A 190 -6.10 10.56 -6.66
C ALA A 190 -6.67 11.41 -7.82
N PHE A 191 -6.51 12.73 -7.74
CA PHE A 191 -6.84 13.65 -8.82
C PHE A 191 -5.68 14.59 -9.14
N GLU A 192 -5.56 14.97 -10.41
CA GLU A 192 -4.68 16.04 -10.90
C GLU A 192 -5.51 17.01 -11.75
N ILE A 193 -5.55 18.28 -11.36
CA ILE A 193 -6.29 19.35 -12.03
C ILE A 193 -5.28 20.36 -12.59
N GLY A 194 -5.38 20.65 -13.89
CA GLY A 194 -4.57 21.68 -14.55
C GLY A 194 -5.42 22.88 -14.95
N ILE A 195 -5.12 24.07 -14.39
CA ILE A 195 -5.75 25.32 -14.80
C ILE A 195 -4.80 26.06 -15.73
N LYS A 196 -5.31 26.52 -16.89
CA LYS A 196 -4.54 27.27 -17.89
C LYS A 196 -5.13 28.65 -18.13
N GLY A 197 -4.27 29.61 -18.44
CA GLY A 197 -4.66 30.99 -18.70
C GLY A 197 -3.65 31.76 -19.54
N PRO A 198 -3.92 33.04 -19.82
CA PRO A 198 -3.07 33.87 -20.67
C PRO A 198 -1.67 34.11 -20.08
N GLY A 199 -1.56 34.18 -18.73
CA GLY A 199 -0.37 34.66 -18.04
C GLY A 199 -0.09 36.15 -18.30
N GLY A 200 0.93 36.71 -17.66
CA GLY A 200 1.36 38.08 -17.95
C GLY A 200 2.11 38.78 -16.82
N HIS A 201 2.48 40.03 -17.04
CA HIS A 201 3.22 40.83 -16.06
C HIS A 201 2.36 41.13 -14.83
N GLY A 202 2.88 40.91 -13.62
CA GLY A 202 2.13 41.06 -12.36
C GLY A 202 1.60 42.48 -12.10
N GLY A 203 2.26 43.50 -12.66
CA GLY A 203 1.79 44.88 -12.61
C GLY A 203 0.72 45.27 -13.66
N MET A 204 0.40 44.39 -14.62
CA MET A 204 -0.56 44.66 -15.69
C MET A 204 -1.76 43.70 -15.68
N MET A 205 -1.63 42.56 -15.00
CA MET A 205 -2.68 41.55 -14.90
C MET A 205 -3.49 41.72 -13.61
N GLY A 206 -4.81 41.85 -13.78
CA GLY A 206 -5.77 41.82 -12.67
C GLY A 206 -6.23 40.40 -12.34
N ARG A 207 -7.41 40.29 -11.71
CA ARG A 207 -8.00 39.00 -11.31
C ARG A 207 -8.53 38.18 -12.50
N ALA A 208 -9.01 38.83 -13.55
CA ALA A 208 -9.53 38.17 -14.75
C ALA A 208 -8.40 37.46 -15.51
N GLY A 209 -8.56 36.16 -15.78
CA GLY A 209 -7.54 35.34 -16.45
C GLY A 209 -6.32 34.98 -15.58
N ASN A 210 -6.32 35.32 -14.29
CA ASN A 210 -5.24 34.96 -13.38
C ASN A 210 -5.46 33.56 -12.80
N VAL A 211 -4.63 32.61 -13.22
CA VAL A 211 -4.73 31.19 -12.81
C VAL A 211 -4.48 30.99 -11.31
N LEU A 212 -3.69 31.84 -10.67
CA LEU A 212 -3.44 31.77 -9.22
C LEU A 212 -4.65 32.24 -8.40
N ALA A 213 -5.44 33.18 -8.93
CA ALA A 213 -6.71 33.56 -8.32
C ALA A 213 -7.79 32.49 -8.53
N ALA A 214 -7.83 31.88 -9.72
CA ALA A 214 -8.76 30.80 -10.03
C ALA A 214 -8.52 29.56 -9.16
N GLN A 215 -7.26 29.11 -9.02
CA GLN A 215 -6.94 27.96 -8.18
C GLN A 215 -7.27 28.18 -6.70
N ALA A 216 -7.05 29.39 -6.16
CA ALA A 216 -7.37 29.67 -4.77
C ALA A 216 -8.88 29.51 -4.49
N PHE A 217 -9.71 29.96 -5.43
CA PHE A 217 -11.15 29.80 -5.37
C PHE A 217 -11.61 28.34 -5.53
N LEU A 218 -10.91 27.57 -6.37
CA LEU A 218 -11.19 26.16 -6.60
C LEU A 218 -10.80 25.31 -5.38
N ILE A 219 -9.62 25.54 -4.78
CA ILE A 219 -9.12 24.77 -3.63
C ILE A 219 -10.10 24.80 -2.45
N GLU A 220 -10.64 25.97 -2.12
CA GLU A 220 -11.69 26.10 -1.09
C GLU A 220 -12.89 25.18 -1.36
N ARG A 221 -13.31 25.04 -2.63
CA ARG A 221 -14.45 24.21 -3.02
C ARG A 221 -14.11 22.74 -3.17
N LEU A 222 -12.85 22.39 -3.41
CA LEU A 222 -12.45 20.99 -3.47
C LEU A 222 -12.76 20.28 -2.14
N HIS A 223 -12.67 20.98 -1.02
CA HIS A 223 -13.04 20.39 0.28
C HIS A 223 -14.54 20.09 0.41
N THR A 224 -15.40 20.79 -0.33
CA THR A 224 -16.87 20.63 -0.23
C THR A 224 -17.41 19.45 -1.03
N VAL A 225 -16.60 18.81 -1.90
CA VAL A 225 -17.06 17.69 -2.75
C VAL A 225 -17.49 16.48 -1.92
N VAL A 226 -17.05 16.39 -0.67
CA VAL A 226 -17.41 15.34 0.30
C VAL A 226 -18.33 15.82 1.42
N ASP A 227 -18.85 17.06 1.37
CA ASP A 227 -19.70 17.59 2.43
C ASP A 227 -20.93 16.71 2.66
N GLY A 228 -21.12 16.29 3.91
CA GLY A 228 -22.20 15.42 4.34
C GLY A 228 -22.07 13.96 3.92
N LEU A 229 -20.98 13.57 3.27
CA LEU A 229 -20.71 12.17 2.93
C LEU A 229 -20.01 11.48 4.11
N GLU A 230 -20.62 10.43 4.64
CA GLU A 230 -20.06 9.62 5.71
C GLU A 230 -20.47 8.15 5.59
N HIS A 231 -19.74 7.29 6.30
CA HIS A 231 -20.10 5.89 6.48
C HIS A 231 -19.87 5.50 7.94
N GLU A 232 -20.94 5.05 8.62
CA GLU A 232 -20.90 4.67 10.04
C GLU A 232 -20.31 5.76 10.96
N GLY A 233 -20.64 7.04 10.67
CA GLY A 233 -20.15 8.20 11.41
C GLY A 233 -18.72 8.63 11.09
N ALA A 234 -18.02 7.93 10.18
CA ALA A 234 -16.73 8.36 9.65
C ALA A 234 -16.93 9.19 8.37
N GLY A 235 -16.46 10.44 8.38
CA GLY A 235 -16.58 11.36 7.26
C GLY A 235 -15.68 10.99 6.08
N CYS A 236 -16.17 11.22 4.87
CA CYS A 236 -15.33 11.24 3.67
C CYS A 236 -14.45 12.51 3.67
N HIS A 237 -13.28 12.44 3.06
CA HIS A 237 -12.32 13.54 3.06
C HIS A 237 -11.83 13.87 1.66
N THR A 238 -11.66 15.15 1.38
CA THR A 238 -10.93 15.62 0.19
C THR A 238 -9.79 16.49 0.63
N THR A 239 -8.59 16.19 0.13
CA THR A 239 -7.36 16.85 0.53
C THR A 239 -6.57 17.28 -0.69
N VAL A 240 -6.22 18.56 -0.76
CA VAL A 240 -5.21 19.07 -1.70
C VAL A 240 -3.83 18.86 -1.08
N GLY A 241 -3.03 17.99 -1.71
CA GLY A 241 -1.70 17.63 -1.23
C GLY A 241 -0.58 18.43 -1.89
N ASN A 242 -0.81 19.02 -3.07
CA ASN A 242 0.22 19.76 -3.78
C ASN A 242 -0.36 20.82 -4.73
N VAL A 243 0.29 21.98 -4.80
CA VAL A 243 -0.01 23.07 -5.75
C VAL A 243 1.29 23.55 -6.38
N MET A 244 1.38 23.50 -7.70
CA MET A 244 2.60 23.86 -8.46
C MET A 244 2.28 24.86 -9.55
N SER A 245 3.12 25.88 -9.70
CA SER A 245 3.12 26.77 -10.85
C SER A 245 4.55 27.04 -11.31
N ASP A 246 4.71 27.45 -12.56
CA ASP A 246 5.99 27.83 -13.20
C ASP A 246 6.24 29.35 -13.14
N GLY A 247 5.51 30.06 -12.28
CA GLY A 247 5.54 31.52 -12.18
C GLY A 247 6.72 32.07 -11.37
N ALA A 248 6.96 33.37 -11.52
CA ALA A 248 7.86 34.15 -10.68
C ALA A 248 7.06 35.18 -9.88
N TRP A 249 7.66 35.77 -8.84
CA TRP A 249 6.97 36.72 -7.95
C TRP A 249 6.34 37.93 -8.67
N ASN A 250 6.84 38.33 -9.84
CA ASN A 250 6.35 39.44 -10.65
C ASN A 250 5.60 39.01 -11.93
N ILE A 251 5.22 37.73 -12.06
CA ILE A 251 4.57 37.17 -13.26
C ILE A 251 3.36 36.33 -12.84
N VAL A 252 2.22 36.56 -13.50
CA VAL A 252 1.09 35.62 -13.45
C VAL A 252 1.41 34.44 -14.37
N PRO A 253 1.50 33.20 -13.85
CA PRO A 253 1.84 32.03 -14.65
C PRO A 253 0.74 31.70 -15.66
N ARG A 254 1.10 30.92 -16.69
CA ARG A 254 0.14 30.41 -17.68
C ARG A 254 -0.56 29.15 -17.19
N GLY A 255 0.00 28.48 -16.20
CA GLY A 255 -0.54 27.24 -15.67
C GLY A 255 -0.33 27.07 -14.18
N VAL A 256 -1.25 26.35 -13.55
CA VAL A 256 -1.10 25.81 -12.21
C VAL A 256 -1.64 24.38 -12.21
N ARG A 257 -0.95 23.49 -11.49
CA ARG A 257 -1.36 22.11 -11.29
C ARG A 257 -1.66 21.88 -9.83
N ILE A 258 -2.80 21.25 -9.56
CA ILE A 258 -3.26 20.88 -8.23
C ILE A 258 -3.33 19.37 -8.18
N LYS A 259 -2.72 18.76 -7.16
CA LYS A 259 -2.84 17.31 -6.90
C LYS A 259 -3.47 17.09 -5.54
N GLY A 260 -4.32 16.09 -5.45
CA GLY A 260 -4.98 15.73 -4.21
C GLY A 260 -5.59 14.34 -4.24
N SER A 261 -6.34 14.02 -3.19
CA SER A 261 -7.08 12.77 -3.09
C SER A 261 -8.47 12.97 -2.49
N VAL A 262 -9.38 12.09 -2.87
CA VAL A 262 -10.71 11.91 -2.29
C VAL A 262 -10.73 10.55 -1.58
N ARG A 263 -11.20 10.54 -0.33
CA ARG A 263 -11.30 9.35 0.53
C ARG A 263 -12.78 9.05 0.79
N THR A 264 -13.23 7.87 0.37
CA THR A 264 -14.63 7.42 0.46
C THR A 264 -14.72 5.95 0.83
N PHE A 265 -15.81 5.53 1.46
CA PHE A 265 -15.92 4.17 2.02
C PHE A 265 -16.63 3.16 1.12
N THR A 266 -17.56 3.60 0.27
CA THR A 266 -18.40 2.71 -0.57
C THR A 266 -18.40 3.17 -2.02
N ALA A 267 -18.75 2.27 -2.93
CA ALA A 267 -18.85 2.61 -4.36
C ALA A 267 -19.87 3.74 -4.63
N PRO A 268 -21.07 3.77 -4.02
CA PRO A 268 -21.99 4.90 -4.19
C PRO A 268 -21.43 6.23 -3.68
N LEU A 269 -20.79 6.25 -2.51
CA LEU A 269 -20.16 7.48 -1.98
C LEU A 269 -19.03 7.97 -2.88
N ARG A 270 -18.25 7.03 -3.42
CA ARG A 270 -17.19 7.32 -4.39
C ARG A 270 -17.75 7.94 -5.65
N GLU A 271 -18.77 7.33 -6.24
CA GLU A 271 -19.43 7.83 -7.46
C GLU A 271 -20.02 9.24 -7.24
N GLU A 272 -20.66 9.46 -6.10
CA GLU A 272 -21.20 10.78 -5.74
C GLU A 272 -20.10 11.83 -5.57
N ALA A 273 -19.04 11.52 -4.80
CA ALA A 273 -17.94 12.44 -4.58
C ALA A 273 -17.21 12.79 -5.89
N LEU A 274 -16.97 11.80 -6.75
CA LEU A 274 -16.36 12.02 -8.06
C LEU A 274 -17.29 12.78 -9.02
N GLY A 275 -18.60 12.58 -8.93
CA GLY A 275 -19.59 13.37 -9.66
C GLY A 275 -19.55 14.84 -9.24
N ARG A 276 -19.59 15.12 -7.93
CA ARG A 276 -19.47 16.48 -7.38
C ARG A 276 -18.15 17.14 -7.74
N LEU A 277 -17.05 16.38 -7.76
CA LEU A 277 -15.75 16.85 -8.24
C LEU A 277 -15.82 17.21 -9.73
N GLY A 278 -16.49 16.39 -10.55
CA GLY A 278 -16.71 16.69 -11.96
C GLY A 278 -17.53 17.95 -12.20
N ASP A 279 -18.60 18.17 -11.42
CA ASP A 279 -19.46 19.36 -11.53
C ASP A 279 -18.75 20.66 -11.12
N LEU A 280 -17.70 20.56 -10.30
CA LEU A 280 -16.92 21.70 -9.83
C LEU A 280 -15.89 22.20 -10.86
N LEU A 281 -15.49 21.34 -11.82
CA LEU A 281 -14.42 21.59 -12.78
C LEU A 281 -14.95 22.10 -14.13
#